data_AF-A0A962ZKT5-F1
#
_entry.id   AF-A0A962ZKT5-F1
#
_cell.length_a   1.000
_cell.length_b   1.000
_cell.length_c   1.000
_cell.angle_alpha   90.00
_cell.angle_beta   90.00
_cell.angle_gamma   90.00
#
_symmetry.space_group_name_H-M   'P 1'
#
loop_
_entity.id
_entity.type
_entity.pdbx_description
1 polymer ?
#
loop_
_entity_poly.entity_id
_entity_poly.type
_entity_poly.pdbx_seq_one_letter_code
_entity_poly.pdbx_strand_id
1 'polypeptide(L)'
;MQYQVPLNDLTFLLFDVLGVDRLQDLEKYAEATPDLIETVIAEMGRFAAEVLQPTNKVGDQMGCSYDPESHAVTTPDGFREAYRQFAEAGWTALDAPIDFGGQGLPHVLKFVVDEIVCSNNLSLGMYPGLTHGAISALYAHGSEAQQQTYLEKLVSGEWTGTMCLTEPHCGTDLGMIRTRATPNDDDSYSIEGTKIWITGGEHDLA
;
A
#
# COMPACT_ATOMS: atom_id res chain seq x y z
N MET A 1 12.99 10.05 -20.23
CA MET A 1 11.88 9.51 -21.05
C MET A 1 10.67 9.42 -20.14
N GLN A 2 9.53 9.94 -20.57
CA GLN A 2 8.28 9.82 -19.83
C GLN A 2 7.80 8.38 -19.91
N TYR A 3 7.36 7.79 -18.80
CA TYR A 3 6.83 6.43 -18.75
C TYR A 3 5.59 6.31 -19.64
N GLN A 4 5.46 5.16 -20.31
CA GLN A 4 4.27 4.79 -21.07
C GLN A 4 3.79 3.45 -20.54
N VAL A 5 2.54 3.41 -20.05
CA VAL A 5 1.92 2.16 -19.62
C VAL A 5 1.77 1.22 -20.83
N PRO A 6 2.18 -0.06 -20.72
CA PRO A 6 2.05 -1.04 -21.80
C PRO A 6 0.60 -1.53 -21.91
N LEU A 7 -0.35 -0.61 -22.14
CA LEU A 7 -1.78 -0.88 -22.07
C LEU A 7 -2.20 -2.07 -22.93
N ASN A 8 -1.71 -2.16 -24.17
CA ASN A 8 -2.03 -3.25 -25.09
C ASN A 8 -1.59 -4.63 -24.58
N ASP A 9 -0.44 -4.71 -23.90
CA ASP A 9 0.06 -5.98 -23.36
C ASP A 9 -0.73 -6.39 -22.12
N LEU A 10 -1.01 -5.42 -21.24
CA LEU A 10 -1.85 -5.62 -20.06
C LEU A 10 -3.27 -6.04 -20.43
N THR A 11 -3.93 -5.37 -21.37
CA THR A 11 -5.30 -5.72 -21.80
C THR A 11 -5.34 -7.09 -22.48
N PHE A 12 -4.36 -7.42 -23.31
CA PHE A 12 -4.23 -8.75 -23.90
C PHE A 12 -4.11 -9.84 -22.83
N LEU A 13 -3.23 -9.66 -21.84
CA LEU A 13 -3.07 -10.64 -20.76
C LEU A 13 -4.35 -10.76 -19.91
N LEU A 14 -4.97 -9.64 -19.55
CA LEU A 14 -6.16 -9.66 -18.69
C LEU A 14 -7.36 -10.28 -19.39
N PHE A 15 -7.64 -9.91 -20.64
CA PHE A 15 -8.87 -10.32 -21.32
C PHE A 15 -8.69 -11.55 -22.20
N ASP A 16 -7.67 -11.59 -23.06
CA ASP A 16 -7.49 -12.70 -24.01
C ASP A 16 -6.86 -13.95 -23.36
N VAL A 17 -6.06 -13.78 -22.31
CA VAL A 17 -5.35 -14.90 -21.66
C VAL A 17 -6.01 -15.33 -20.35
N LEU A 18 -6.26 -14.39 -19.43
CA LEU A 18 -6.78 -14.69 -18.10
C LEU A 18 -8.32 -14.70 -18.05
N GLY A 19 -8.98 -14.01 -18.99
CA GLY A 19 -10.43 -13.88 -19.04
C GLY A 19 -11.00 -13.17 -17.82
N VAL A 20 -10.39 -12.04 -17.44
CA VAL A 20 -10.74 -11.20 -16.28
C VAL A 20 -12.11 -10.52 -16.46
N ASP A 21 -12.56 -10.33 -17.69
CA ASP A 21 -13.90 -9.86 -18.04
C ASP A 21 -15.02 -10.74 -17.42
N ARG A 22 -14.76 -12.03 -17.20
CA ARG A 22 -15.71 -12.94 -16.54
C ARG A 22 -15.92 -12.64 -15.06
N LEU A 23 -15.07 -11.82 -14.43
CA LEU A 23 -15.28 -11.43 -13.03
C LEU A 23 -16.57 -10.64 -12.85
N GLN A 24 -17.02 -9.90 -13.87
CA GLN A 24 -18.27 -9.15 -13.82
C GLN A 24 -19.52 -10.04 -13.64
N ASP A 25 -19.41 -11.36 -13.91
CA ASP A 25 -20.48 -12.33 -13.67
C ASP A 25 -20.68 -12.62 -12.17
N LEU A 26 -19.72 -12.24 -11.32
CA LEU A 26 -19.80 -12.35 -9.88
C LEU A 26 -20.43 -11.07 -9.33
N GLU A 27 -21.48 -11.19 -8.50
CA GLU A 27 -22.16 -10.05 -7.87
C GLU A 27 -21.19 -9.07 -7.21
N LYS A 28 -20.15 -9.60 -6.53
CA LYS A 28 -19.11 -8.81 -5.88
C LYS A 28 -18.34 -7.87 -6.84
N TYR A 29 -18.17 -8.27 -8.10
CA TYR A 29 -17.35 -7.56 -9.08
C TYR A 29 -18.15 -7.10 -10.31
N ALA A 30 -19.48 -7.00 -10.20
CA ALA A 30 -20.34 -6.60 -11.29
C ALA A 30 -19.98 -5.23 -11.89
N GLU A 31 -19.37 -4.35 -11.10
CA GLU A 31 -18.90 -3.03 -11.56
C GLU A 31 -17.56 -3.08 -12.33
N ALA A 32 -16.79 -4.17 -12.21
CA ALA A 32 -15.48 -4.34 -12.84
C ALA A 32 -15.59 -4.75 -14.33
N THR A 33 -16.28 -3.92 -15.11
CA THR A 33 -16.42 -4.10 -16.56
C THR A 33 -15.07 -3.95 -17.27
N PRO A 34 -14.89 -4.55 -18.47
CA PRO A 34 -13.65 -4.38 -19.26
C PRO A 34 -13.28 -2.91 -19.51
N ASP A 35 -14.27 -2.08 -19.85
CA ASP A 35 -14.08 -0.64 -20.09
C ASP A 35 -13.59 0.10 -18.83
N LEU A 36 -14.14 -0.24 -17.66
CA LEU A 36 -13.67 0.33 -16.39
C LEU A 36 -12.22 -0.10 -16.12
N ILE A 37 -11.91 -1.39 -16.28
CA ILE A 37 -10.57 -1.94 -16.05
C ILE A 37 -9.55 -1.24 -16.95
N GLU A 38 -9.82 -1.10 -18.24
CA GLU A 38 -8.93 -0.41 -19.19
C GLU A 38 -8.74 1.06 -18.80
N THR A 39 -9.84 1.74 -18.44
CA THR A 39 -9.80 3.15 -18.00
C THR A 39 -8.93 3.32 -16.76
N VAL A 40 -9.09 2.45 -15.76
CA VAL A 40 -8.30 2.48 -14.51
C VAL A 40 -6.81 2.30 -14.81
N ILE A 41 -6.44 1.35 -15.68
CA ILE A 41 -5.04 1.11 -16.06
C ILE A 41 -4.45 2.32 -16.80
N ALA A 42 -5.21 2.90 -17.74
CA ALA A 42 -4.78 4.07 -18.49
C ALA A 42 -4.57 5.30 -17.59
N GLU A 43 -5.51 5.56 -16.68
CA GLU A 43 -5.42 6.68 -15.73
C GLU A 43 -4.29 6.49 -14.72
N MET A 44 -4.08 5.27 -14.21
CA MET A 44 -2.91 4.97 -13.38
C MET A 44 -1.61 5.18 -14.15
N GLY A 45 -1.56 4.80 -15.44
CA GLY A 45 -0.42 5.07 -16.31
C GLY A 45 -0.11 6.55 -16.45
N ARG A 46 -1.13 7.39 -16.64
CA ARG A 46 -1.01 8.85 -16.69
C ARG A 46 -0.54 9.42 -15.36
N PHE A 47 -1.20 9.05 -14.27
CA PHE A 47 -0.84 9.48 -12.92
C PHE A 47 0.61 9.09 -12.58
N ALA A 48 1.02 7.87 -12.92
CA ALA A 48 2.37 7.40 -12.66
C ALA A 48 3.41 8.22 -13.44
N ALA A 49 3.15 8.53 -14.71
CA ALA A 49 4.05 9.35 -15.53
C ALA A 49 4.13 10.81 -15.05
N GLU A 50 3.03 11.39 -14.57
CA GLU A 50 2.93 12.80 -14.19
C GLU A 50 3.33 13.09 -12.73
N VAL A 51 3.07 12.14 -11.81
CA VAL A 51 3.21 12.34 -10.36
C VAL A 51 4.30 11.46 -9.76
N LEU A 52 4.32 10.15 -10.08
CA LEU A 52 5.24 9.20 -9.44
C LEU A 52 6.64 9.21 -10.06
N GLN A 53 6.72 9.15 -11.39
CA GLN A 53 7.98 9.08 -12.11
C GLN A 53 8.93 10.25 -11.80
N PRO A 54 8.45 11.52 -11.72
CA PRO A 54 9.33 12.65 -11.43
C PRO A 54 9.98 12.57 -10.04
N THR A 55 9.33 11.94 -9.07
CA THR A 55 9.84 11.83 -7.69
C THR A 55 10.85 10.70 -7.52
N ASN A 56 10.93 9.74 -8.43
CA ASN A 56 11.79 8.55 -8.28
C ASN A 56 13.27 8.89 -8.17
N LYS A 57 13.80 9.69 -9.10
CA LYS A 57 15.20 10.12 -9.08
C LYS A 57 15.51 11.00 -7.87
N VAL A 58 14.57 11.85 -7.47
CA VAL A 58 14.71 12.70 -6.27
C VAL A 58 14.80 11.82 -5.03
N GLY A 59 13.95 10.81 -4.94
CA GLY A 59 13.94 9.83 -3.84
C GLY A 59 15.28 9.11 -3.66
N ASP A 60 15.87 8.63 -4.75
CA ASP A 60 17.19 7.97 -4.73
C ASP A 60 18.32 8.93 -4.33
N GLN A 61 18.31 10.16 -4.86
CA GLN A 61 19.38 11.13 -4.62
C GLN A 61 19.37 11.72 -3.21
N MET A 62 18.20 11.90 -2.62
CA MET A 62 18.05 12.48 -1.29
C MET A 62 18.07 11.43 -0.18
N GLY A 63 17.36 10.31 -0.38
CA GLY A 63 17.02 9.39 0.69
C GLY A 63 16.16 10.04 1.79
N CYS A 64 15.85 9.28 2.83
CA CYS A 64 15.22 9.82 4.04
C CYS A 64 16.29 10.35 5.01
N SER A 65 15.95 11.38 5.78
CA SER A 65 16.75 11.85 6.92
C SER A 65 16.09 11.47 8.23
N TYR A 66 16.90 11.23 9.26
CA TYR A 66 16.45 10.85 10.60
C TYR A 66 17.02 11.81 11.64
N ASP A 67 16.14 12.37 12.46
CA ASP A 67 16.52 13.20 13.61
C ASP A 67 16.61 12.32 14.87
N PRO A 68 17.80 12.18 15.48
CA PRO A 68 17.98 11.35 16.67
C PRO A 68 17.38 11.93 17.95
N GLU A 69 17.06 13.23 18.01
CA GLU A 69 16.46 13.85 19.20
C GLU A 69 14.93 13.71 19.21
N SER A 70 14.28 13.94 18.06
CA SER A 70 12.83 13.82 17.93
C SER A 70 12.36 12.44 17.47
N HIS A 71 13.28 11.60 16.98
CA HIS A 71 13.01 10.35 16.28
C HIS A 71 12.24 10.49 14.96
N ALA A 72 12.02 11.71 14.47
CA ALA A 72 11.28 11.96 13.24
C ALA A 72 12.09 11.55 12.01
N VAL A 73 11.39 11.02 11.00
CA VAL A 73 11.94 10.71 9.67
C VAL A 73 11.33 11.66 8.65
N THR A 74 12.17 12.41 7.93
CA THR A 74 11.74 13.28 6.82
C THR A 74 11.96 12.55 5.51
N THR A 75 10.91 12.42 4.70
CA THR A 75 10.96 11.79 3.37
C THR A 75 11.54 12.73 2.30
N PRO A 76 11.97 12.21 1.14
CA PRO A 76 12.47 13.02 0.04
C PRO A 76 11.47 14.07 -0.46
N ASP A 77 11.98 15.17 -1.03
CA ASP A 77 11.15 16.22 -1.60
C ASP A 77 10.16 15.68 -2.63
N GLY A 78 8.92 16.11 -2.52
CA GLY A 78 7.82 15.68 -3.40
C GLY A 78 7.14 14.38 -3.00
N PHE A 79 7.71 13.55 -2.11
CA PHE A 79 7.05 12.30 -1.68
C PHE A 79 5.73 12.56 -0.96
N ARG A 80 5.72 13.50 -0.01
CA ARG A 80 4.50 13.90 0.72
C ARG A 80 3.37 14.34 -0.22
N GLU A 81 3.70 15.17 -1.19
CA GLU A 81 2.71 15.68 -2.15
C GLU A 81 2.22 14.59 -3.11
N ALA A 82 3.12 13.74 -3.60
CA ALA A 82 2.77 12.61 -4.45
C ALA A 82 1.92 11.57 -3.69
N TYR A 83 2.23 11.27 -2.42
CA TYR A 83 1.44 10.39 -1.57
C TYR A 83 0.04 10.97 -1.30
N ARG A 84 -0.04 12.26 -0.98
CA ARG A 84 -1.32 12.97 -0.81
C ARG A 84 -2.19 12.87 -2.07
N GLN A 85 -1.64 13.17 -3.25
CA GLN A 85 -2.35 13.02 -4.51
C GLN A 85 -2.76 11.57 -4.79
N PHE A 86 -1.92 10.61 -4.40
CA PHE A 86 -2.21 9.18 -4.58
C PHE A 86 -3.42 8.76 -3.73
N ALA A 87 -3.47 9.18 -2.47
CA ALA A 87 -4.58 8.95 -1.55
C ALA A 87 -5.86 9.67 -1.99
N GLU A 88 -5.78 10.96 -2.34
CA GLU A 88 -6.93 11.76 -2.78
C GLU A 88 -7.55 11.26 -4.10
N ALA A 89 -6.76 10.66 -4.97
CA ALA A 89 -7.24 10.02 -6.19
C ALA A 89 -7.85 8.62 -5.94
N GLY A 90 -7.83 8.13 -4.70
CA GLY A 90 -8.44 6.87 -4.29
C GLY A 90 -7.59 5.62 -4.58
N TRP A 91 -6.33 5.77 -4.98
CA TRP A 91 -5.47 4.63 -5.35
C TRP A 91 -5.12 3.72 -4.16
N THR A 92 -5.16 4.23 -2.93
CA THR A 92 -4.97 3.44 -1.70
C THR A 92 -6.15 2.49 -1.43
N ALA A 93 -7.32 2.79 -1.98
CA ALA A 93 -8.59 2.15 -1.66
C ALA A 93 -9.10 1.19 -2.74
N LEU A 94 -8.33 0.98 -3.82
CA LEU A 94 -8.80 0.36 -5.07
C LEU A 94 -9.45 -1.03 -4.89
N ASP A 95 -8.83 -1.96 -4.18
CA ASP A 95 -9.39 -3.29 -3.89
C ASP A 95 -9.76 -3.47 -2.41
N ALA A 96 -9.75 -2.38 -1.63
CA ALA A 96 -10.11 -2.41 -0.23
C ALA A 96 -11.63 -2.67 -0.04
N PRO A 97 -12.04 -3.15 1.16
CA PRO A 97 -13.45 -3.42 1.44
C PRO A 97 -14.33 -2.16 1.41
N ILE A 98 -15.50 -2.26 0.77
CA ILE A 98 -16.43 -1.14 0.56
C ILE A 98 -16.95 -0.58 1.89
N ASP A 99 -17.19 -1.44 2.88
CA ASP A 99 -17.67 -1.06 4.21
C ASP A 99 -16.75 -0.09 4.95
N PHE A 100 -15.49 0.03 4.51
CA PHE A 100 -14.48 0.92 5.10
C PHE A 100 -13.95 1.96 4.09
N GLY A 101 -14.76 2.31 3.08
CA GLY A 101 -14.42 3.34 2.08
C GLY A 101 -13.59 2.84 0.89
N GLY A 102 -13.44 1.52 0.75
CA GLY A 102 -12.81 0.89 -0.40
C GLY A 102 -13.67 0.91 -1.66
N GLN A 103 -13.06 0.68 -2.82
CA GLN A 103 -13.77 0.56 -4.10
C GLN A 103 -14.18 -0.88 -4.41
N GLY A 104 -13.65 -1.88 -3.68
CA GLY A 104 -14.04 -3.28 -3.83
C GLY A 104 -13.67 -3.93 -5.18
N LEU A 105 -12.79 -3.31 -5.97
CA LEU A 105 -12.41 -3.82 -7.28
C LEU A 105 -11.60 -5.12 -7.17
N PRO A 106 -11.55 -5.95 -8.23
CA PRO A 106 -10.78 -7.18 -8.22
C PRO A 106 -9.30 -6.97 -7.88
N HIS A 107 -8.77 -7.81 -7.00
CA HIS A 107 -7.35 -7.78 -6.62
C HIS A 107 -6.38 -7.91 -7.81
N VAL A 108 -6.78 -8.59 -8.89
CA VAL A 108 -5.97 -8.66 -10.12
C VAL A 108 -5.76 -7.29 -10.76
N LEU A 109 -6.73 -6.38 -10.66
CA LEU A 109 -6.59 -5.00 -11.14
C LEU A 109 -5.63 -4.21 -10.25
N LYS A 110 -5.73 -4.39 -8.92
CA LYS A 110 -4.78 -3.81 -7.97
C LYS A 110 -3.35 -4.27 -8.25
N PHE A 111 -3.14 -5.55 -8.56
CA PHE A 111 -1.83 -6.08 -8.91
C PHE A 111 -1.21 -5.37 -10.12
N VAL A 112 -2.00 -5.11 -11.17
CA VAL A 112 -1.56 -4.34 -12.35
C VAL A 112 -1.25 -2.89 -12.00
N VAL A 113 -2.09 -2.25 -11.18
CA VAL A 113 -1.84 -0.89 -10.68
C VAL A 113 -0.53 -0.83 -9.89
N ASP A 114 -0.28 -1.82 -9.03
CA ASP A 114 0.96 -1.92 -8.25
C ASP A 114 2.19 -2.12 -9.12
N GLU A 115 2.09 -2.90 -10.21
CA GLU A 115 3.17 -3.04 -11.19
C GLU A 115 3.54 -1.69 -11.82
N ILE A 116 2.55 -0.89 -12.19
CA ILE A 116 2.74 0.46 -12.75
C ILE A 116 3.41 1.37 -11.72
N VAL A 117 2.95 1.36 -10.47
CA VAL A 117 3.53 2.13 -9.37
C VAL A 117 4.99 1.71 -9.14
N CYS A 118 5.27 0.42 -9.03
CA CYS A 118 6.62 -0.11 -8.80
C CYS A 118 7.58 0.25 -9.95
N SER A 119 7.09 0.24 -11.19
CA SER A 119 7.86 0.61 -12.37
C SER A 119 8.26 2.08 -12.40
N ASN A 120 7.49 2.95 -11.72
CA ASN A 120 7.71 4.38 -11.74
C ASN A 120 8.40 4.91 -10.50
N ASN A 121 8.04 4.42 -9.31
CA ASN A 121 8.69 4.75 -8.04
C ASN A 121 8.38 3.67 -6.98
N LEU A 122 9.18 2.61 -6.96
CA LEU A 122 9.05 1.53 -5.98
C LEU A 122 9.17 2.04 -4.52
N SER A 123 10.11 2.94 -4.26
CA SER A 123 10.37 3.46 -2.90
C SER A 123 9.16 4.20 -2.32
N LEU A 124 8.48 5.03 -3.12
CA LEU A 124 7.23 5.66 -2.72
C LEU A 124 6.08 4.65 -2.68
N GLY A 125 5.99 3.77 -3.69
CA GLY A 125 4.95 2.74 -3.78
C GLY A 125 4.88 1.80 -2.58
N MET A 126 5.99 1.63 -1.85
CA MET A 126 6.02 0.77 -0.67
C MET A 126 5.18 1.29 0.51
N TYR A 127 4.99 2.60 0.67
CA TYR A 127 4.17 3.14 1.75
C TYR A 127 2.69 2.70 1.66
N PRO A 128 1.97 2.96 0.55
CA PRO A 128 0.61 2.42 0.38
C PRO A 128 0.61 0.90 0.21
N GLY A 129 1.66 0.29 -0.36
CA GLY A 129 1.75 -1.17 -0.52
C GLY A 129 1.82 -1.93 0.81
N LEU A 130 2.61 -1.46 1.77
CA LEU A 130 2.69 -2.04 3.12
C LEU A 130 1.40 -1.80 3.91
N THR A 131 0.80 -0.62 3.72
CA THR A 131 -0.49 -0.27 4.31
C THR A 131 -1.59 -1.21 3.81
N HIS A 132 -1.60 -1.57 2.53
CA HIS A 132 -2.51 -2.59 1.97
C HIS A 132 -2.35 -3.96 2.63
N GLY A 133 -1.10 -4.38 2.92
CA GLY A 133 -0.83 -5.60 3.69
C GLY A 133 -1.40 -5.52 5.11
N ALA A 134 -1.25 -4.37 5.79
CA ALA A 134 -1.82 -4.14 7.12
C ALA A 134 -3.37 -4.16 7.11
N ILE A 135 -4.00 -3.53 6.11
CA ILE A 135 -5.45 -3.58 5.88
C ILE A 135 -5.90 -5.04 5.71
N SER A 136 -5.21 -5.80 4.88
CA SER A 136 -5.55 -7.20 4.60
C SER A 136 -5.49 -8.06 5.86
N ALA A 137 -4.43 -7.93 6.66
CA ALA A 137 -4.28 -8.66 7.91
C ALA A 137 -5.36 -8.29 8.94
N LEU A 138 -5.65 -6.99 9.06
CA LEU A 138 -6.65 -6.49 10.00
C LEU A 138 -8.08 -6.87 9.60
N TYR A 139 -8.40 -6.82 8.31
CA TYR A 139 -9.71 -7.22 7.81
C TYR A 139 -9.95 -8.73 7.99
N ALA A 140 -8.91 -9.55 7.81
CA ALA A 140 -9.02 -11.00 7.96
C ALA A 140 -9.04 -11.49 9.42
N HIS A 141 -8.35 -10.80 10.33
CA HIS A 141 -8.09 -11.31 11.69
C HIS A 141 -8.44 -10.35 12.82
N GLY A 142 -8.70 -9.09 12.53
CA GLY A 142 -9.08 -8.09 13.52
C GLY A 142 -10.49 -8.33 14.05
N SER A 143 -10.71 -8.04 15.32
CA SER A 143 -12.06 -7.95 15.89
C SER A 143 -12.85 -6.82 15.22
N GLU A 144 -14.18 -6.88 15.31
CA GLU A 144 -15.05 -5.81 14.78
C GLU A 144 -14.63 -4.42 15.31
N ALA A 145 -14.33 -4.32 16.62
CA ALA A 145 -13.85 -3.08 17.22
C ALA A 145 -12.51 -2.59 16.63
N GLN A 146 -11.57 -3.50 16.35
CA GLN A 146 -10.31 -3.15 15.71
C GLN A 146 -10.54 -2.70 14.26
N GLN A 147 -11.36 -3.42 13.50
CA GLN A 147 -11.68 -3.06 12.12
C GLN A 147 -12.30 -1.67 12.03
N GLN A 148 -13.31 -1.38 12.84
CA GLN A 148 -13.96 -0.06 12.91
C GLN A 148 -13.04 1.07 13.38
N THR A 149 -12.02 0.76 14.19
CA THR A 149 -11.08 1.77 14.70
C THR A 149 -10.06 2.19 13.65
N TYR A 150 -9.56 1.24 12.84
CA TYR A 150 -8.37 1.48 12.02
C TYR A 150 -8.63 1.45 10.51
N LEU A 151 -9.57 0.65 10.00
CA LEU A 151 -9.65 0.36 8.57
C LEU A 151 -9.98 1.59 7.73
N GLU A 152 -10.95 2.41 8.12
CA GLU A 152 -11.31 3.61 7.33
C GLU A 152 -10.11 4.54 7.11
N LYS A 153 -9.28 4.72 8.14
CA LYS A 153 -8.09 5.59 8.10
C LYS A 153 -6.95 4.99 7.29
N LEU A 154 -6.77 3.67 7.37
CA LEU A 154 -5.77 2.97 6.57
C LEU A 154 -6.18 2.96 5.08
N VAL A 155 -7.46 2.72 4.79
CA VAL A 155 -8.01 2.66 3.43
C VAL A 155 -7.95 4.04 2.76
N SER A 156 -8.29 5.11 3.48
CA SER A 156 -8.19 6.48 2.97
C SER A 156 -6.76 6.97 2.76
N GLY A 157 -5.77 6.28 3.36
CA GLY A 157 -4.38 6.70 3.39
C GLY A 157 -4.07 7.79 4.42
N GLU A 158 -5.03 8.17 5.29
CA GLU A 158 -4.81 9.06 6.45
C GLU A 158 -3.79 8.45 7.39
N TRP A 159 -3.85 7.14 7.61
CA TRP A 159 -2.85 6.37 8.36
C TRP A 159 -2.15 5.38 7.45
N THR A 160 -0.91 5.06 7.77
CA THR A 160 -0.14 4.00 7.13
C THR A 160 0.06 2.81 8.07
N GLY A 161 0.45 1.68 7.51
CA GLY A 161 0.74 0.46 8.24
C GLY A 161 1.99 -0.24 7.73
N THR A 162 2.63 -1.00 8.62
CA THR A 162 3.80 -1.84 8.28
C THR A 162 3.85 -3.08 9.15
N MET A 163 4.82 -3.96 8.87
CA MET A 163 5.07 -5.20 9.62
C MET A 163 6.39 -5.12 10.39
N CYS A 164 6.34 -5.43 11.68
CA CYS A 164 7.49 -5.32 12.59
C CYS A 164 7.99 -6.70 13.03
N LEU A 165 8.76 -7.38 12.17
CA LEU A 165 9.11 -8.81 12.35
C LEU A 165 10.56 -9.04 12.83
N THR A 166 11.54 -8.71 11.98
CA THR A 166 12.98 -9.03 12.13
C THR A 166 13.61 -8.36 13.35
N GLU A 167 14.51 -9.06 14.04
CA GLU A 167 15.31 -8.54 15.16
C GLU A 167 16.82 -8.65 14.83
N PRO A 168 17.71 -7.89 15.51
CA PRO A 168 19.14 -7.91 15.19
C PRO A 168 19.80 -9.30 15.18
N HIS A 169 19.29 -10.24 15.99
CA HIS A 169 19.80 -11.61 16.07
C HIS A 169 18.99 -12.63 15.26
N CYS A 170 17.88 -12.26 14.62
CA CYS A 170 17.07 -13.19 13.82
C CYS A 170 16.32 -12.53 12.65
N GLY A 171 16.55 -13.06 11.45
CA GLY A 171 15.80 -12.75 10.23
C GLY A 171 14.96 -13.95 9.77
N THR A 172 15.54 -14.85 8.99
CA THR A 172 14.84 -16.03 8.43
C THR A 172 14.18 -16.91 9.49
N ASP A 173 14.77 -17.02 10.68
CA ASP A 173 14.23 -17.81 11.80
C ASP A 173 13.53 -16.91 12.84
N LEU A 174 12.29 -16.54 12.55
CA LEU A 174 11.45 -15.71 13.44
C LEU A 174 11.04 -16.45 14.73
N GLY A 175 11.29 -17.76 14.87
CA GLY A 175 11.05 -18.48 16.13
C GLY A 175 11.96 -18.02 17.27
N MET A 176 13.05 -17.31 16.94
CA MET A 176 14.04 -16.80 17.90
C MET A 176 13.77 -15.36 18.38
N ILE A 177 12.64 -14.75 18.00
CA ILE A 177 12.30 -13.40 18.46
C ILE A 177 12.27 -13.31 19.99
N ARG A 178 12.73 -12.19 20.51
CA ARG A 178 12.78 -11.89 21.94
C ARG A 178 11.83 -10.78 22.34
N THR A 179 11.23 -10.06 21.39
CA THR A 179 10.15 -9.10 21.67
C THR A 179 9.04 -9.79 22.45
N ARG A 180 8.59 -9.16 23.53
CA ARG A 180 7.58 -9.70 24.44
C ARG A 180 6.33 -8.85 24.43
N ALA A 181 5.19 -9.51 24.59
CA ALA A 181 3.91 -8.88 24.87
C ALA A 181 3.50 -9.27 26.30
N THR A 182 3.51 -8.32 27.22
CA THR A 182 3.06 -8.52 28.61
C THR A 182 1.62 -8.03 28.73
N PRO A 183 0.65 -8.86 29.14
CA PRO A 183 -0.74 -8.43 29.27
C PRO A 183 -0.91 -7.40 30.39
N ASN A 184 -1.80 -6.43 30.17
CA ASN A 184 -2.22 -5.42 31.13
C ASN A 184 -3.59 -5.78 31.76
N ASP A 185 -4.05 -4.97 32.72
CA ASP A 185 -5.34 -5.18 33.41
C ASP A 185 -6.58 -4.86 32.54
N ASP A 186 -6.39 -4.26 31.35
CA ASP A 186 -7.43 -3.74 30.45
C ASP A 186 -7.49 -4.46 29.09
N ASP A 187 -7.11 -5.74 29.05
CA ASP A 187 -7.02 -6.59 27.84
C ASP A 187 -6.00 -6.12 26.78
N SER A 188 -5.28 -5.01 27.04
CA SER A 188 -4.17 -4.57 26.21
C SER A 188 -2.86 -5.30 26.54
N TYR A 189 -1.83 -5.06 25.72
CA TYR A 189 -0.49 -5.62 25.93
C TYR A 189 0.56 -4.51 25.87
N SER A 190 1.52 -4.54 26.79
CA SER A 190 2.77 -3.77 26.68
C SER A 190 3.78 -4.55 25.85
N ILE A 191 4.23 -3.95 24.74
CA ILE A 191 5.19 -4.55 23.81
C ILE A 191 6.59 -4.01 24.10
N GLU A 192 7.54 -4.90 24.41
CA GLU A 192 8.94 -4.54 24.68
C GLU A 192 9.88 -5.36 23.79
N GLY A 193 10.73 -4.68 23.01
CA GLY A 193 11.69 -5.31 22.12
C GLY A 193 12.33 -4.34 21.15
N THR A 194 13.12 -4.85 20.21
CA THR A 194 13.75 -4.06 19.14
C THR A 194 13.59 -4.78 17.83
N LYS A 195 13.05 -4.07 16.83
CA LYS A 195 12.91 -4.55 15.46
C LYS A 195 13.84 -3.78 14.53
N ILE A 196 14.28 -4.43 13.46
CA ILE A 196 15.14 -3.81 12.43
C ILE A 196 14.62 -4.08 11.04
N TRP A 197 15.04 -3.25 10.08
CA TRP A 197 14.64 -3.33 8.67
C TRP A 197 13.12 -3.16 8.49
N ILE A 198 12.53 -2.24 9.25
CA ILE A 198 11.10 -1.92 9.15
C ILE A 198 10.90 -0.86 8.08
N THR A 199 10.52 -1.29 6.89
CA THR A 199 10.14 -0.39 5.80
C THR A 199 8.92 0.42 6.21
N GLY A 200 8.95 1.74 6.01
CA GLY A 200 7.85 2.63 6.42
C GLY A 200 7.60 2.64 7.94
N GLY A 201 8.60 2.32 8.76
CA GLY A 201 8.46 2.27 10.22
C GLY A 201 8.21 3.64 10.88
N GLU A 202 8.67 4.71 10.26
CA GLU A 202 8.44 6.11 10.65
C GLU A 202 8.61 6.98 9.39
N HIS A 203 7.78 8.01 9.24
CA HIS A 203 7.80 8.93 8.11
C HIS A 203 6.84 10.10 8.33
N ASP A 204 6.99 11.13 7.51
CA ASP A 204 6.18 12.33 7.59
C ASP A 204 5.02 12.36 6.57
N LEU A 205 4.71 11.29 5.84
CA LEU A 205 3.67 11.26 4.79
C LEU A 205 2.22 11.27 5.31
N ALA A 206 2.00 10.81 6.53
CA ALA A 206 0.71 10.59 7.17
C ALA A 206 0.79 11.02 8.64
#